data_AF-A0A522F4V7-F1
#
_entry.id   AF-A0A522F4V7-F1
#
_cell.length_a   1.000
_cell.length_b   1.000
_cell.length_c   1.000
_cell.angle_alpha   90.00
_cell.angle_beta   90.00
_cell.angle_gamma   90.00
#
_symmetry.space_group_name_H-M   'P 1'
#
loop_
_entity.id
_entity.type
_entity.pdbx_description
1 polymer ?
#
loop_
_entity_poly.entity_id
_entity_poly.type
_entity_poly.pdbx_seq_one_letter_code
_entity_poly.pdbx_strand_id
1 'polypeptide(L)'
;MKLNKLTIPIILILVLGIVVFSCTGKTTQKKSHSGVEYYRHLQFSETPYDIEKGTYPLTAGEAKTINSYKFTYDNTGRLLSVEFVRNNMPLDYSSMQGAAKITYEYNGNKQIKHYFNKNNEPIEPSGVFALEYTLDANGNRTGLMNLGKDGTMVENRNKIHSWTWTVLPDGMVKELRYNLAGEEVVMNPFCPFYELRFTYNDKGFVTRMANYKADTLYNCTAENCGDIGVSYFTFAPNEKGDVESFSVFNVFGQMSNLYWGWSKRVSKFDENGYVLEEVAYDQDNEYVGGKQVPVTQNTYDGHGALTEVKSMDKDRKLINNPEDGVAITEYKYDESGNRTETLKFDKDKVPVK
;
A
#
# COMPACT_ATOMS: atom_id res chain seq x y z
N MET A 1 -34.89 89.10 22.41
CA MET A 1 -34.15 89.00 21.13
C MET A 1 -33.88 87.53 20.88
N LYS A 2 -34.23 87.05 19.68
CA LYS A 2 -34.40 85.62 19.32
C LYS A 2 -33.13 84.79 19.56
N LEU A 3 -33.21 83.73 20.37
CA LEU A 3 -32.25 82.63 20.33
C LEU A 3 -32.71 81.63 19.27
N ASN A 4 -31.99 81.58 18.15
CA ASN A 4 -32.19 80.59 17.12
C ASN A 4 -31.69 79.22 17.58
N LYS A 5 -32.57 78.23 17.42
CA LYS A 5 -32.25 76.81 17.49
C LYS A 5 -31.27 76.44 16.36
N LEU A 6 -30.19 75.76 16.70
CA LEU A 6 -29.47 74.92 15.76
C LEU A 6 -29.32 73.53 16.40
N THR A 7 -30.06 72.58 15.85
CA THR A 7 -30.01 71.16 16.16
C THR A 7 -28.72 70.55 15.64
N ILE A 8 -27.93 69.94 16.53
CA ILE A 8 -26.79 69.08 16.18
C ILE A 8 -27.22 67.62 16.45
N PRO A 9 -27.08 66.69 15.50
CA PRO A 9 -27.49 65.31 15.69
C PRO A 9 -26.49 64.55 16.57
N ILE A 10 -27.04 63.73 17.47
CA ILE A 10 -26.32 62.80 18.34
C ILE A 10 -25.74 61.68 17.46
N ILE A 11 -24.41 61.66 17.31
CA ILE A 11 -23.69 60.51 16.77
C ILE A 11 -23.42 59.56 17.94
N LEU A 12 -24.18 58.46 18.00
CA LEU A 12 -23.87 57.30 18.83
C LEU A 12 -22.58 56.65 18.27
N ILE A 13 -21.46 56.80 18.97
CA ILE A 13 -20.26 55.99 18.71
C ILE A 13 -20.45 54.66 19.44
N LEU A 14 -20.81 53.63 18.68
CA LEU A 14 -20.81 52.24 19.12
C LEU A 14 -19.33 51.78 19.22
N VAL A 15 -18.79 51.68 20.43
CA VAL A 15 -17.48 51.07 20.65
C VAL A 15 -17.66 49.55 20.53
N LEU A 16 -17.36 48.99 19.36
CA LEU A 16 -17.23 47.55 19.17
C LEU A 16 -15.97 47.09 19.93
N GLY A 17 -16.18 46.42 21.08
CA GLY A 17 -15.11 45.71 21.77
C GLY A 17 -14.63 44.55 20.90
N ILE A 18 -13.43 44.67 20.34
CA ILE A 18 -12.73 43.56 19.70
C ILE A 18 -12.27 42.62 20.81
N VAL A 19 -13.06 41.59 21.07
CA VAL A 19 -12.63 40.43 21.86
C VAL A 19 -11.70 39.62 20.98
N VAL A 20 -10.39 39.79 21.18
CA VAL A 20 -9.38 38.93 20.56
C VAL A 20 -9.47 37.57 21.26
N PHE A 21 -10.28 36.66 20.72
CA PHE A 21 -10.20 35.25 21.06
C PHE A 21 -8.85 34.73 20.56
N SER A 22 -7.86 34.75 21.44
CA SER A 22 -6.60 34.04 21.26
C SER A 22 -6.91 32.55 21.27
N CYS A 23 -7.16 31.99 20.09
CA CYS A 23 -7.15 30.55 19.88
C CYS A 23 -5.70 30.06 20.08
N THR A 24 -5.32 29.79 21.33
CA THR A 24 -4.23 28.87 21.62
C THR A 24 -4.69 27.51 21.11
N GLY A 25 -4.29 27.18 19.87
CA GLY A 25 -4.45 25.86 19.32
C GLY A 25 -3.84 24.87 20.32
N LYS A 26 -4.69 24.00 20.87
CA LYS A 26 -4.19 22.79 21.52
C LYS A 26 -3.46 22.02 20.44
N THR A 27 -2.14 22.11 20.43
CA THR A 27 -1.29 21.12 19.78
C THR A 27 -1.70 19.78 20.36
N THR A 28 -2.47 19.02 19.61
CA THR A 28 -2.65 17.59 19.84
C THR A 28 -1.24 17.01 19.86
N GLN A 29 -0.74 16.70 21.06
CA GLN A 29 0.47 15.89 21.19
C GLN A 29 0.16 14.58 20.46
N LYS A 30 0.68 14.45 19.24
CA LYS A 30 0.70 13.19 18.51
C LYS A 30 1.42 12.23 19.45
N LYS A 31 0.71 11.23 19.99
CA LYS A 31 1.34 10.20 20.83
C LYS A 31 2.49 9.64 20.01
N SER A 32 3.71 9.92 20.44
CA SER A 32 4.88 9.31 19.83
C SER A 32 4.83 7.83 20.16
N HIS A 33 4.74 6.98 19.14
CA HIS A 33 4.91 5.55 19.32
C HIS A 33 6.30 5.31 19.93
N SER A 34 6.44 4.39 20.86
CA SER A 34 7.74 4.02 21.43
C SER A 34 7.68 2.59 21.90
N GLY A 35 8.75 1.82 21.72
CA GLY A 35 8.77 0.41 22.09
C GLY A 35 8.14 -0.47 21.02
N VAL A 36 7.32 -1.44 21.42
CA VAL A 36 6.84 -2.52 20.54
C VAL A 36 5.33 -2.50 20.41
N GLU A 37 4.85 -2.64 19.18
CA GLU A 37 3.44 -2.79 18.83
C GLU A 37 3.24 -3.99 17.90
N TYR A 38 2.05 -4.58 17.91
CA TYR A 38 1.71 -5.76 17.10
C TYR A 38 0.45 -5.48 16.29
N TYR A 39 0.42 -5.96 15.06
CA TYR A 39 -0.67 -5.76 14.11
C TYR A 39 -0.90 -7.04 13.31
N ARG A 40 -2.15 -7.36 12.96
CA ARG A 40 -2.41 -8.53 12.08
C ARG A 40 -1.86 -8.31 10.68
N HIS A 41 -1.99 -7.09 10.17
CA HIS A 41 -1.73 -6.76 8.77
C HIS A 41 -0.83 -5.54 8.61
N LEU A 42 -0.20 -5.46 7.45
CA LEU A 42 0.40 -4.22 6.94
C LEU A 42 -0.63 -3.49 6.10
N GLN A 43 -0.69 -2.16 6.28
CA GLN A 43 -1.51 -1.30 5.45
C GLN A 43 -1.05 -1.40 3.98
N PHE A 44 -2.02 -1.45 3.07
CA PHE A 44 -1.77 -1.40 1.64
C PHE A 44 -1.04 -0.10 1.22
N SER A 45 -0.15 -0.23 0.24
CA SER A 45 0.61 0.85 -0.37
C SER A 45 0.98 0.48 -1.82
N GLU A 46 1.05 1.49 -2.69
CA GLU A 46 1.46 1.38 -4.10
C GLU A 46 2.78 2.11 -4.40
N THR A 47 3.42 2.71 -3.39
CA THR A 47 4.64 3.49 -3.57
C THR A 47 5.57 3.37 -2.37
N PRO A 48 6.91 3.27 -2.57
CA PRO A 48 7.86 3.33 -1.47
C PRO A 48 7.93 4.72 -0.80
N TYR A 49 7.19 5.72 -1.27
CA TYR A 49 6.93 6.94 -0.52
C TYR A 49 6.21 6.66 0.81
N ASP A 50 5.28 5.70 0.82
CA ASP A 50 4.45 5.46 2.01
C ASP A 50 5.27 4.85 3.14
N ILE A 51 5.00 5.30 4.36
CA ILE A 51 5.58 4.74 5.57
C ILE A 51 4.79 3.50 5.96
N GLU A 52 5.51 2.45 6.35
CA GLU A 52 4.91 1.22 6.85
C GLU A 52 4.03 1.49 8.08
N LYS A 53 2.78 1.04 7.99
CA LYS A 53 1.77 1.15 9.05
C LYS A 53 1.13 -0.21 9.26
N GLY A 54 0.88 -0.55 10.51
CA GLY A 54 0.11 -1.74 10.85
C GLY A 54 -1.38 -1.43 10.92
N THR A 55 -2.21 -2.42 10.58
CA THR A 55 -3.67 -2.37 10.78
C THR A 55 -4.10 -3.56 11.65
N TYR A 56 -5.26 -3.44 12.31
CA TYR A 56 -5.77 -4.43 13.26
C TYR A 56 -4.79 -4.69 14.42
N PRO A 57 -4.68 -3.74 15.37
CA PRO A 57 -3.73 -3.84 16.48
C PRO A 57 -4.03 -5.05 17.35
N LEU A 58 -2.97 -5.63 17.89
CA LEU A 58 -2.98 -6.78 18.80
C LEU A 58 -2.29 -6.40 20.10
N THR A 59 -2.76 -6.99 21.19
CA THR A 59 -1.99 -7.04 22.44
C THR A 59 -0.81 -8.00 22.29
N ALA A 60 0.23 -7.80 23.11
CA ALA A 60 1.35 -8.73 23.16
C ALA A 60 0.95 -10.17 23.57
N GLY A 61 -0.20 -10.34 24.24
CA GLY A 61 -0.75 -11.65 24.59
C GLY A 61 -1.32 -12.36 23.36
N GLU A 62 -2.14 -11.66 22.57
CA GLU A 62 -2.71 -12.18 21.32
C GLU A 62 -1.62 -12.52 20.29
N ALA A 63 -0.58 -11.68 20.19
CA ALA A 63 0.55 -11.90 19.28
C ALA A 63 1.37 -13.17 19.61
N LYS A 64 1.16 -13.82 20.75
CA LYS A 64 1.75 -15.14 21.04
C LYS A 64 1.14 -16.25 20.20
N THR A 65 -0.13 -16.13 19.84
CA THR A 65 -0.83 -17.17 19.08
C THR A 65 -1.17 -16.72 17.67
N ILE A 66 -1.14 -15.43 17.37
CA ILE A 66 -1.53 -14.88 16.07
C ILE A 66 -0.28 -14.51 15.27
N ASN A 67 -0.30 -14.86 13.98
CA ASN A 67 0.63 -14.32 12.99
C ASN A 67 0.46 -12.81 12.93
N SER A 68 1.54 -12.07 13.17
CA SER A 68 1.48 -10.63 13.35
C SER A 68 2.72 -9.93 12.81
N TYR A 69 2.56 -8.67 12.44
CA TYR A 69 3.65 -7.74 12.21
C TYR A 69 3.97 -7.03 13.52
N LYS A 70 5.18 -7.26 14.02
CA LYS A 70 5.76 -6.59 15.17
C LYS A 70 6.52 -5.35 14.71
N PHE A 71 6.07 -4.19 15.14
CA PHE A 71 6.69 -2.90 14.89
C PHE A 71 7.52 -2.50 16.11
N THR A 72 8.76 -2.07 15.88
CA THR A 72 9.62 -1.54 16.95
C THR A 72 9.97 -0.10 16.64
N TYR A 73 9.77 0.81 17.60
CA TYR A 73 10.02 2.24 17.48
C TYR A 73 11.08 2.70 18.49
N ASP A 74 11.86 3.69 18.10
CA ASP A 74 12.72 4.40 19.05
C ASP A 74 11.93 5.33 19.98
N ASN A 75 12.62 5.93 20.96
CA ASN A 75 11.99 6.84 21.93
C ASN A 75 11.47 8.16 21.32
N THR A 76 11.73 8.40 20.03
CA THR A 76 11.28 9.59 19.29
C THR A 76 10.17 9.26 18.29
N GLY A 77 9.70 8.01 18.24
CA GLY A 77 8.63 7.56 17.33
C GLY A 77 9.09 7.20 15.93
N ARG A 78 10.39 7.08 15.69
CA ARG A 78 10.89 6.58 14.41
C ARG A 78 10.84 5.06 14.39
N LEU A 79 10.30 4.51 13.32
CA LEU A 79 10.23 3.06 13.10
C LEU A 79 11.65 2.50 12.92
N LEU A 80 12.04 1.52 13.72
CA LEU A 80 13.33 0.82 13.67
C LEU A 80 13.23 -0.54 12.98
N SER A 81 12.12 -1.25 13.13
CA SER A 81 11.91 -2.52 12.44
C SER A 81 10.44 -2.88 12.29
N VAL A 82 10.16 -3.72 11.29
CA VAL A 82 8.94 -4.51 11.18
C VAL A 82 9.33 -5.96 10.98
N GLU A 83 8.79 -6.85 11.80
CA GLU A 83 9.07 -8.29 11.78
C GLU A 83 7.75 -9.06 11.66
N PHE A 84 7.64 -10.01 10.72
CA PHE A 84 6.49 -10.90 10.65
C PHE A 84 6.75 -12.13 11.52
N VAL A 85 5.95 -12.29 12.57
CA VAL A 85 6.23 -13.21 13.67
C VAL A 85 4.96 -13.90 14.21
N ARG A 86 5.16 -15.04 14.88
CA ARG A 86 4.21 -15.59 15.87
C ARG A 86 4.99 -15.83 17.16
N ASN A 87 4.52 -15.29 18.29
CA ASN A 87 5.24 -15.38 19.57
C ASN A 87 6.71 -14.88 19.49
N ASN A 88 6.95 -13.81 18.74
CA ASN A 88 8.31 -13.31 18.43
C ASN A 88 9.23 -14.27 17.65
N MET A 89 8.72 -15.39 17.14
CA MET A 89 9.44 -16.26 16.21
C MET A 89 9.19 -15.80 14.77
N PRO A 90 10.23 -15.50 13.97
CA PRO A 90 10.08 -15.06 12.59
C PRO A 90 9.41 -16.08 11.67
N LEU A 91 8.61 -15.59 10.73
CA LEU A 91 7.91 -16.36 9.69
C LEU A 91 8.33 -15.87 8.29
N ASP A 92 8.28 -16.73 7.27
CA ASP A 92 8.86 -16.48 5.92
C ASP A 92 7.84 -16.21 4.80
N TYR A 93 6.55 -16.09 5.12
CA TYR A 93 5.48 -15.82 4.15
C TYR A 93 4.80 -14.46 4.37
N SER A 94 5.59 -13.46 4.77
CA SER A 94 5.09 -12.10 4.96
C SER A 94 4.82 -11.38 3.63
N SER A 95 4.09 -10.27 3.70
CA SER A 95 3.85 -9.36 2.58
C SER A 95 5.02 -8.40 2.29
N MET A 96 6.15 -8.50 3.01
CA MET A 96 7.31 -7.60 2.87
C MET A 96 8.29 -8.07 1.78
N GLN A 97 7.78 -8.41 0.60
CA GLN A 97 8.59 -8.86 -0.55
C GLN A 97 9.52 -10.04 -0.24
N GLY A 98 9.02 -11.02 0.52
CA GLY A 98 9.78 -12.21 0.92
C GLY A 98 10.70 -12.00 2.13
N ALA A 99 10.78 -10.78 2.69
CA ALA A 99 11.47 -10.54 3.95
C ALA A 99 10.63 -11.03 5.14
N ALA A 100 11.27 -11.65 6.12
CA ALA A 100 10.65 -11.86 7.43
C ALA A 100 10.79 -10.60 8.31
N LYS A 101 11.79 -9.77 8.00
CA LYS A 101 12.14 -8.58 8.77
C LYS A 101 12.66 -7.47 7.87
N ILE A 102 12.26 -6.26 8.18
CA ILE A 102 12.86 -5.03 7.66
C ILE A 102 13.37 -4.19 8.82
N THR A 103 14.49 -3.51 8.62
CA THR A 103 15.05 -2.57 9.61
C THR A 103 15.25 -1.20 9.00
N TYR A 104 15.33 -0.19 9.87
CA TYR A 104 15.57 1.20 9.51
C TYR A 104 16.68 1.78 10.38
N GLU A 105 17.65 2.39 9.72
CA GLU A 105 18.69 3.18 10.35
C GLU A 105 18.53 4.65 9.96
N TYR A 106 18.88 5.56 10.87
CA TYR A 106 18.72 7.00 10.64
C TYR A 106 20.05 7.71 10.87
N ASN A 107 20.49 8.50 9.87
CA ASN A 107 21.69 9.32 9.96
C ASN A 107 21.44 10.69 9.32
N GLY A 108 21.33 11.73 10.14
CA GLY A 108 20.96 13.07 9.66
C GLY A 108 19.61 13.04 8.96
N ASN A 109 19.58 13.46 7.69
CA ASN A 109 18.40 13.46 6.84
C ASN A 109 18.21 12.16 6.04
N LYS A 110 18.93 11.08 6.38
CA LYS A 110 18.83 9.80 5.69
C LYS A 110 18.11 8.76 6.55
N GLN A 111 17.32 7.92 5.89
CA GLN A 111 16.76 6.68 6.44
C GLN A 111 17.19 5.52 5.54
N ILE A 112 17.87 4.51 6.09
CA ILE A 112 18.33 3.35 5.34
C ILE A 112 17.48 2.14 5.72
N LYS A 113 16.87 1.48 4.73
CA LYS A 113 16.05 0.29 4.91
C LYS A 113 16.77 -0.96 4.40
N HIS A 114 16.81 -2.00 5.23
CA HIS A 114 17.36 -3.32 4.90
C HIS A 114 16.30 -4.42 5.02
N TYR A 115 16.52 -5.54 4.33
CA TYR A 115 15.63 -6.69 4.29
C TYR A 115 16.36 -7.95 4.76
N PHE A 116 15.70 -8.77 5.57
CA PHE A 116 16.24 -10.00 6.12
C PHE A 116 15.24 -11.15 5.98
N ASN A 117 15.76 -12.35 5.74
CA ASN A 117 14.97 -13.58 5.82
C ASN A 117 14.67 -13.96 7.29
N LYS A 118 13.95 -15.08 7.51
CA LYS A 118 13.60 -15.56 8.85
C LYS A 118 14.80 -15.96 9.72
N ASN A 119 15.94 -16.26 9.11
CA ASN A 119 17.20 -16.59 9.79
C ASN A 119 18.01 -15.33 10.12
N ASN A 120 17.45 -14.13 9.89
CA ASN A 120 18.12 -12.85 10.08
C ASN A 120 19.35 -12.66 9.15
N GLU A 121 19.35 -13.32 7.99
CA GLU A 121 20.35 -13.12 6.94
C GLU A 121 19.85 -12.06 5.95
N PRO A 122 20.71 -11.13 5.48
CA PRO A 122 20.32 -10.13 4.50
C PRO A 122 19.84 -10.77 3.19
N ILE A 123 18.80 -10.20 2.59
CA ILE A 123 18.27 -10.60 1.28
C ILE A 123 18.18 -9.41 0.34
N GLU A 124 18.01 -9.68 -0.95
CA GLU A 124 17.93 -8.65 -2.00
C GLU A 124 16.62 -8.74 -2.79
N PRO A 125 15.49 -8.27 -2.23
CA PRO A 125 14.25 -8.22 -2.98
C PRO A 125 14.46 -7.43 -4.27
N SER A 126 14.12 -8.05 -5.42
CA SER A 126 14.31 -7.46 -6.75
C SER A 126 15.76 -7.03 -7.08
N GLY A 127 16.76 -7.65 -6.46
CA GLY A 127 18.19 -7.39 -6.72
C GLY A 127 18.73 -6.12 -6.04
N VAL A 128 18.06 -5.61 -5.01
CA VAL A 128 18.47 -4.42 -4.25
C VAL A 128 18.78 -4.80 -2.81
N PHE A 129 19.97 -4.45 -2.32
CA PHE A 129 20.43 -4.81 -0.97
C PHE A 129 19.92 -3.86 0.11
N ALA A 130 19.88 -2.56 -0.19
CA ALA A 130 19.35 -1.55 0.72
C ALA A 130 18.67 -0.40 -0.04
N LEU A 131 17.76 0.28 0.66
CA LEU A 131 17.06 1.47 0.18
C LEU A 131 17.46 2.67 1.04
N GLU A 132 18.10 3.68 0.46
CA GLU A 132 18.42 4.93 1.16
C GLU A 132 17.40 6.02 0.80
N TYR A 133 16.57 6.38 1.76
CA TYR A 133 15.63 7.48 1.66
C TYR A 133 16.27 8.79 2.09
N THR A 134 15.99 9.86 1.34
CA THR A 134 16.22 11.25 1.77
C THR A 134 14.96 11.79 2.44
N LEU A 135 15.15 12.45 3.58
CA LEU A 135 14.09 13.05 4.39
C LEU A 135 14.17 14.58 4.35
N ASP A 136 13.01 15.25 4.38
CA ASP A 136 12.92 16.68 4.64
C ASP A 136 13.06 17.00 6.15
N ALA A 137 13.01 18.29 6.50
CA ALA A 137 13.11 18.74 7.89
C ALA A 137 11.95 18.27 8.80
N ASN A 138 10.83 17.82 8.21
CA ASN A 138 9.68 17.28 8.93
C ASN A 138 9.74 15.74 9.01
N GLY A 139 10.76 15.11 8.42
CA GLY A 139 10.92 13.66 8.37
C GLY A 139 10.14 12.97 7.24
N ASN A 140 9.58 13.72 6.28
CA ASN A 140 8.91 13.13 5.12
C ASN A 140 9.93 12.68 4.08
N ARG A 141 9.66 11.55 3.41
CA ARG A 141 10.49 11.07 2.30
C ARG A 141 10.37 12.01 1.10
N THR A 142 11.51 12.42 0.54
CA THR A 142 11.60 13.27 -0.68
C THR A 142 12.36 12.59 -1.80
N GLY A 143 13.11 11.53 -1.50
CA GLY A 143 13.76 10.70 -2.50
C GLY A 143 14.16 9.35 -1.96
N LEU A 144 14.54 8.46 -2.87
CA LEU A 144 15.02 7.10 -2.60
C LEU A 144 16.11 6.73 -3.59
N MET A 145 17.13 6.02 -3.13
CA MET A 145 18.16 5.38 -3.95
C MET A 145 18.30 3.90 -3.61
N ASN A 146 18.49 3.07 -4.63
CA ASN A 146 18.83 1.65 -4.48
C ASN A 146 20.33 1.48 -4.30
N LEU A 147 20.73 0.68 -3.31
CA LEU A 147 22.11 0.36 -2.99
C LEU A 147 22.41 -1.14 -3.11
N GLY A 148 23.61 -1.46 -3.61
CA GLY A 148 24.20 -2.80 -3.60
C GLY A 148 24.89 -3.14 -2.27
N LYS A 149 25.39 -4.38 -2.14
CA LYS A 149 26.03 -4.88 -0.90
C LYS A 149 27.23 -4.06 -0.44
N ASP A 150 27.97 -3.49 -1.38
CA ASP A 150 29.14 -2.65 -1.16
C ASP A 150 28.81 -1.16 -0.98
N GLY A 151 27.52 -0.81 -0.96
CA GLY A 151 27.03 0.57 -0.87
C GLY A 151 27.03 1.31 -2.21
N THR A 152 27.35 0.65 -3.33
CA THR A 152 27.26 1.28 -4.66
C THR A 152 25.81 1.51 -5.07
N MET A 153 25.59 2.51 -5.91
CA MET A 153 24.30 2.78 -6.53
C MET A 153 23.98 1.70 -7.58
N VAL A 154 22.80 1.10 -7.50
CA VAL A 154 22.38 0.03 -8.42
C VAL A 154 21.01 0.30 -9.03
N GLU A 155 20.73 -0.31 -10.17
CA GLU A 155 19.39 -0.36 -10.76
C GLU A 155 18.65 -1.63 -10.32
N ASN A 156 17.36 -1.52 -10.07
CA ASN A 156 16.51 -2.69 -9.86
C ASN A 156 16.17 -3.38 -11.19
N ARG A 157 15.36 -4.46 -11.12
CA ARG A 157 14.90 -5.22 -12.30
C ARG A 157 14.21 -4.39 -13.39
N ASN A 158 13.66 -3.22 -13.05
CA ASN A 158 12.98 -2.31 -13.97
C ASN A 158 13.90 -1.19 -14.48
N LYS A 159 15.23 -1.28 -14.27
CA LYS A 159 16.21 -0.25 -14.66
C LYS A 159 16.03 1.09 -13.93
N ILE A 160 15.42 1.06 -12.75
CA ILE A 160 15.26 2.23 -11.88
C ILE A 160 16.33 2.18 -10.80
N HIS A 161 17.10 3.24 -10.67
CA HIS A 161 18.06 3.45 -9.59
C HIS A 161 17.47 4.29 -8.46
N SER A 162 16.77 5.38 -8.78
CA SER A 162 16.30 6.34 -7.79
C SER A 162 14.91 6.89 -8.07
N TRP A 163 14.29 7.48 -7.04
CA TRP A 163 12.99 8.12 -7.06
C TRP A 163 13.08 9.51 -6.43
N THR A 164 12.22 10.41 -6.89
CA THR A 164 11.95 11.69 -6.24
C THR A 164 10.46 11.86 -6.01
N TRP A 165 10.12 12.45 -4.86
CA TRP A 165 8.74 12.75 -4.49
C TRP A 165 8.55 14.23 -4.20
N THR A 166 7.43 14.77 -4.65
CA THR A 166 7.02 16.14 -4.36
C THR A 166 5.53 16.18 -4.05
N VAL A 167 5.15 16.79 -2.93
CA VAL A 167 3.75 17.07 -2.62
C VAL A 167 3.33 18.31 -3.39
N LEU A 168 2.35 18.15 -4.28
CA LEU A 168 1.81 19.22 -5.12
C LEU A 168 0.84 20.12 -4.31
N PRO A 169 0.51 21.34 -4.79
CA PRO A 169 -0.41 22.24 -4.09
C PRO A 169 -1.81 21.68 -3.83
N ASP A 170 -2.25 20.71 -4.63
CA ASP A 170 -3.52 20.00 -4.47
C ASP A 170 -3.44 18.78 -3.52
N GLY A 171 -2.26 18.54 -2.92
CA GLY A 171 -2.01 17.45 -1.99
C GLY A 171 -1.64 16.12 -2.64
N MET A 172 -1.61 16.02 -3.98
CA MET A 172 -1.12 14.81 -4.64
C MET A 172 0.39 14.64 -4.45
N VAL A 173 0.83 13.39 -4.32
CA VAL A 173 2.26 13.06 -4.32
C VAL A 173 2.69 12.75 -5.75
N LYS A 174 3.51 13.61 -6.33
CA LYS A 174 4.18 13.38 -7.61
C LYS A 174 5.41 12.51 -7.39
N GLU A 175 5.57 11.47 -8.19
CA GLU A 175 6.71 10.56 -8.21
C GLU A 175 7.37 10.52 -9.59
N LEU A 176 8.68 10.71 -9.62
CA LEU A 176 9.55 10.51 -10.78
C LEU A 176 10.63 9.48 -10.44
N ARG A 177 11.21 8.87 -11.49
CA ARG A 177 12.16 7.75 -11.38
C ARG A 177 13.29 7.95 -12.35
N TYR A 178 14.49 7.55 -11.96
CA TYR A 178 15.70 7.74 -12.77
C TYR A 178 16.56 6.49 -12.83
N ASN A 179 17.24 6.29 -13.95
CA ASN A 179 18.30 5.29 -14.10
C ASN A 179 19.65 5.82 -13.56
N LEU A 180 20.73 5.03 -13.65
CA LEU A 180 22.06 5.46 -13.19
C LEU A 180 22.67 6.61 -14.02
N ALA A 181 22.21 6.82 -15.25
CA ALA A 181 22.61 7.94 -16.08
C ALA A 181 21.89 9.26 -15.70
N GLY A 182 20.94 9.21 -14.77
CA GLY A 182 20.11 10.35 -14.37
C GLY A 182 18.98 10.67 -15.34
N GLU A 183 18.65 9.75 -16.24
CA GLU A 183 17.55 9.89 -17.20
C GLU A 183 16.25 9.40 -16.58
N GLU A 184 15.15 10.10 -16.85
CA GLU A 184 13.82 9.68 -16.42
C GLU A 184 13.42 8.35 -17.05
N VAL A 185 12.93 7.42 -16.24
CA VAL A 185 12.49 6.10 -16.68
C VAL A 185 11.06 5.81 -16.24
N VAL A 186 10.38 4.98 -17.04
CA VAL A 186 9.02 4.54 -16.73
C VAL A 186 9.01 3.48 -15.61
N MET A 187 7.88 3.34 -14.92
CA MET A 187 7.69 2.34 -13.86
C MET A 187 7.98 0.90 -14.32
N ASN A 188 7.51 0.56 -15.52
CA ASN A 188 7.65 -0.75 -16.13
C ASN A 188 7.60 -0.60 -17.67
N PRO A 189 8.56 -1.18 -18.43
CA PRO A 189 8.54 -1.10 -19.90
C PRO A 189 7.31 -1.74 -20.56
N PHE A 190 6.65 -2.72 -19.91
CA PHE A 190 5.48 -3.41 -20.46
C PHE A 190 4.17 -2.63 -20.34
N CYS A 191 4.10 -1.66 -19.43
CA CYS A 191 3.03 -0.68 -19.37
C CYS A 191 3.67 0.64 -18.89
N PRO A 192 4.22 1.47 -19.80
CA PRO A 192 4.93 2.70 -19.46
C PRO A 192 4.06 3.72 -18.72
N PHE A 193 4.26 3.78 -17.41
CA PHE A 193 3.87 4.91 -16.57
C PHE A 193 5.06 5.84 -16.37
N TYR A 194 4.96 7.07 -16.85
CA TYR A 194 6.06 8.04 -16.88
C TYR A 194 6.19 8.75 -15.52
N GLU A 195 5.30 9.70 -15.25
CA GLU A 195 5.14 10.36 -13.96
C GLU A 195 3.94 9.75 -13.25
N LEU A 196 4.08 9.42 -11.96
CA LEU A 196 2.92 9.05 -11.16
C LEU A 196 2.45 10.20 -10.29
N ARG A 197 1.13 10.28 -10.11
CA ARG A 197 0.53 11.05 -9.03
C ARG A 197 -0.37 10.17 -8.18
N PHE A 198 -0.16 10.26 -6.87
CA PHE A 198 -0.94 9.54 -5.88
C PHE A 198 -1.89 10.49 -5.16
N THR A 199 -3.14 10.05 -4.99
CA THR A 199 -4.15 10.73 -4.18
C THR A 199 -4.43 9.89 -2.94
N TYR A 200 -4.64 10.55 -1.82
CA TYR A 200 -4.92 9.94 -0.53
C TYR A 200 -6.24 10.48 0.04
N ASN A 201 -6.94 9.66 0.81
CA ASN A 201 -8.03 10.17 1.65
C ASN A 201 -7.50 10.86 2.92
N ASP A 202 -8.40 11.38 3.74
CA ASP A 202 -8.11 12.08 5.02
C ASP A 202 -7.42 11.20 6.07
N LYS A 203 -7.57 9.87 5.99
CA LYS A 203 -6.86 8.88 6.81
C LYS A 203 -5.46 8.54 6.29
N GLY A 204 -5.11 9.02 5.10
CA GLY A 204 -3.83 8.74 4.46
C GLY A 204 -3.77 7.36 3.79
N PHE A 205 -4.91 6.81 3.39
CA PHE A 205 -4.96 5.64 2.50
C PHE A 205 -4.92 6.10 1.05
N VAL A 206 -4.10 5.45 0.22
CA VAL A 206 -4.07 5.72 -1.22
C VAL A 206 -5.43 5.38 -1.84
N THR A 207 -5.98 6.29 -2.63
CA THR A 207 -7.26 6.14 -3.32
C THR A 207 -7.10 6.19 -4.84
N ARG A 208 -5.98 6.73 -5.33
CA ARG A 208 -5.68 6.79 -6.76
C ARG A 208 -4.18 6.80 -7.03
N MET A 209 -3.78 6.14 -8.11
CA MET A 209 -2.46 6.19 -8.72
C MET A 209 -2.64 6.45 -10.21
N ALA A 210 -2.04 7.52 -10.75
CA ALA A 210 -2.33 7.97 -12.11
C ALA A 210 -1.09 8.33 -12.92
N ASN A 211 -1.09 7.95 -14.20
CA ASN A 211 -0.03 8.19 -15.18
C ASN A 211 -0.14 9.58 -15.79
N TYR A 212 0.93 10.37 -15.73
CA TYR A 212 1.02 11.67 -16.37
C TYR A 212 2.19 11.73 -17.35
N LYS A 213 1.99 12.49 -18.43
CA LYS A 213 3.04 12.87 -19.37
C LYS A 213 2.87 14.35 -19.70
N ALA A 214 3.89 15.15 -19.42
CA ALA A 214 3.84 16.62 -19.56
C ALA A 214 2.58 17.21 -18.88
N ASP A 215 2.39 16.90 -17.59
CA ASP A 215 1.25 17.34 -16.76
C ASP A 215 -0.14 16.93 -17.26
N THR A 216 -0.22 16.08 -18.29
CA THR A 216 -1.48 15.60 -18.85
C THR A 216 -1.67 14.13 -18.47
N LEU A 217 -2.88 13.77 -18.05
CA LEU A 217 -3.24 12.37 -17.79
C LEU A 217 -3.04 11.56 -19.07
N TYR A 218 -2.33 10.43 -18.98
CA TYR A 218 -1.83 9.73 -20.15
C TYR A 218 -2.27 8.26 -20.17
N ASN A 219 -2.70 7.78 -21.34
CA ASN A 219 -2.94 6.36 -21.59
C ASN A 219 -1.63 5.69 -21.99
N CYS A 220 -1.20 4.72 -21.20
CA CYS A 220 -0.28 3.71 -21.67
C CYS A 220 -0.99 2.79 -22.68
N THR A 221 -0.51 2.79 -23.92
CA THR A 221 -1.04 1.99 -25.04
C THR A 221 -0.06 0.90 -25.47
N ALA A 222 0.83 0.45 -24.58
CA ALA A 222 1.64 -0.74 -24.85
C ALA A 222 0.71 -1.94 -25.08
N GLU A 223 1.18 -2.93 -25.85
CA GLU A 223 0.41 -4.10 -26.29
C GLU A 223 -0.37 -4.79 -25.15
N ASN A 224 0.18 -4.76 -23.93
CA ASN A 224 -0.38 -5.40 -22.75
C ASN A 224 -1.45 -4.57 -22.00
N CYS A 225 -1.78 -3.35 -22.44
CA CYS A 225 -2.69 -2.43 -21.74
C CYS A 225 -4.03 -2.27 -22.50
N GLY A 226 -4.36 -3.24 -23.37
CA GLY A 226 -5.61 -3.33 -24.14
C GLY A 226 -5.74 -2.25 -25.23
N ASP A 227 -6.82 -2.36 -26.02
CA ASP A 227 -7.05 -1.47 -27.18
C ASP A 227 -7.36 -0.02 -26.78
N ILE A 228 -7.85 0.20 -25.56
CA ILE A 228 -8.30 1.51 -25.07
C ILE A 228 -7.28 2.20 -24.13
N GLY A 229 -6.18 1.51 -23.82
CA GLY A 229 -5.07 1.99 -22.99
C GLY A 229 -5.38 2.13 -21.50
N VAL A 230 -4.34 2.08 -20.68
CA VAL A 230 -4.43 2.19 -19.21
C VAL A 230 -3.82 3.49 -18.73
N SER A 231 -4.49 4.22 -17.85
CA SER A 231 -4.03 5.52 -17.33
C SER A 231 -3.94 5.60 -15.81
N TYR A 232 -4.96 5.13 -15.09
CA TYR A 232 -4.96 5.26 -13.63
C TYR A 232 -5.66 4.09 -12.95
N PHE A 233 -5.29 3.87 -11.71
CA PHE A 233 -5.90 2.91 -10.80
C PHE A 233 -6.63 3.66 -9.71
N THR A 234 -7.77 3.13 -9.27
CA THR A 234 -8.48 3.61 -8.08
C THR A 234 -8.55 2.50 -7.04
N PHE A 235 -8.41 2.90 -5.80
CA PHE A 235 -8.53 2.03 -4.64
C PHE A 235 -9.67 2.56 -3.76
N ALA A 236 -10.58 1.66 -3.38
CA ALA A 236 -11.65 1.95 -2.44
C ALA A 236 -11.30 1.28 -1.10
N PRO A 237 -10.54 1.94 -0.21
CA PRO A 237 -10.27 1.42 1.12
C PRO A 237 -11.50 1.59 2.02
N ASN A 238 -11.77 0.60 2.87
CA ASN A 238 -12.74 0.71 3.95
C ASN A 238 -12.22 1.60 5.09
N GLU A 239 -13.00 1.71 6.16
CA GLU A 239 -12.67 2.53 7.33
C GLU A 239 -11.36 2.15 8.04
N LYS A 240 -10.92 0.89 7.89
CA LYS A 240 -9.70 0.32 8.48
C LYS A 240 -8.50 0.27 7.51
N GLY A 241 -8.71 0.65 6.25
CA GLY A 241 -7.68 0.69 5.21
C GLY A 241 -7.57 -0.56 4.34
N ASP A 242 -8.49 -1.51 4.48
CA ASP A 242 -8.53 -2.67 3.60
C ASP A 242 -9.14 -2.28 2.25
N VAL A 243 -8.50 -2.66 1.14
CA VAL A 243 -8.94 -2.30 -0.20
C VAL A 243 -10.11 -3.20 -0.62
N GLU A 244 -11.34 -2.68 -0.51
CA GLU A 244 -12.56 -3.38 -0.95
C GLU A 244 -12.69 -3.43 -2.46
N SER A 245 -12.10 -2.46 -3.18
CA SER A 245 -12.00 -2.52 -4.63
C SER A 245 -10.73 -1.88 -5.18
N PHE A 246 -10.14 -2.56 -6.16
CA PHE A 246 -9.11 -2.05 -7.07
C PHE A 246 -9.74 -1.97 -8.45
N SER A 247 -9.76 -0.81 -9.11
CA SER A 247 -10.19 -0.69 -10.50
C SER A 247 -9.17 0.03 -11.38
N VAL A 248 -9.13 -0.30 -12.68
CA VAL A 248 -8.18 0.17 -13.69
C VAL A 248 -8.92 0.92 -14.78
N PHE A 249 -8.44 2.11 -15.15
CA PHE A 249 -9.14 2.98 -16.09
C PHE A 249 -8.22 3.62 -17.13
N ASN A 250 -8.79 3.96 -18.27
CA ASN A 250 -8.19 4.83 -19.27
C ASN A 250 -8.42 6.33 -18.92
N VAL A 251 -7.87 7.25 -19.71
CA VAL A 251 -8.01 8.70 -19.51
C VAL A 251 -9.46 9.23 -19.53
N PHE A 252 -10.39 8.49 -20.14
CA PHE A 252 -11.81 8.85 -20.23
C PHE A 252 -12.63 8.30 -19.07
N GLY A 253 -12.00 7.55 -18.15
CA GLY A 253 -12.67 6.88 -17.05
C GLY A 253 -13.44 5.62 -17.43
N GLN A 254 -13.14 5.05 -18.59
CA GLN A 254 -13.62 3.72 -18.96
C GLN A 254 -12.72 2.68 -18.31
N MET A 255 -13.32 1.59 -17.80
CA MET A 255 -12.58 0.45 -17.28
C MET A 255 -11.68 -0.10 -18.39
N SER A 256 -10.40 -0.31 -18.09
CA SER A 256 -9.42 -0.87 -19.02
C SER A 256 -8.79 -2.11 -18.44
N ASN A 257 -8.55 -3.11 -19.28
CA ASN A 257 -7.84 -4.30 -18.88
C ASN A 257 -6.36 -4.01 -18.64
N LEU A 258 -5.85 -4.44 -17.49
CA LEU A 258 -4.41 -4.60 -17.26
C LEU A 258 -3.91 -5.88 -17.97
N TYR A 259 -2.60 -6.14 -17.92
CA TYR A 259 -2.04 -7.42 -18.32
C TYR A 259 -2.79 -8.58 -17.63
N TRP A 260 -3.07 -9.62 -18.41
CA TRP A 260 -3.95 -10.76 -18.09
C TRP A 260 -5.46 -10.56 -18.21
N GLY A 261 -5.97 -9.36 -18.52
CA GLY A 261 -7.36 -9.18 -18.96
C GLY A 261 -8.39 -8.93 -17.86
N TRP A 262 -7.97 -8.42 -16.70
CA TRP A 262 -8.87 -7.93 -15.65
C TRP A 262 -8.79 -6.41 -15.55
N SER A 263 -9.89 -5.78 -15.15
CA SER A 263 -9.99 -4.33 -14.94
C SER A 263 -10.41 -3.95 -13.52
N LYS A 264 -11.07 -4.87 -12.80
CA LYS A 264 -11.51 -4.62 -11.43
C LYS A 264 -11.41 -5.85 -10.55
N ARG A 265 -11.04 -5.64 -9.30
CA ARG A 265 -11.12 -6.61 -8.22
C ARG A 265 -12.01 -6.06 -7.11
N VAL A 266 -12.80 -6.92 -6.50
CA VAL A 266 -13.59 -6.64 -5.30
C VAL A 266 -13.24 -7.67 -4.24
N SER A 267 -12.90 -7.22 -3.04
CA SER A 267 -12.48 -8.08 -1.94
C SER A 267 -13.44 -7.95 -0.76
N LYS A 268 -13.77 -9.09 -0.14
CA LYS A 268 -14.55 -9.15 1.10
C LYS A 268 -13.65 -9.56 2.24
N PHE A 269 -13.80 -8.90 3.38
CA PHE A 269 -12.97 -9.11 4.56
C PHE A 269 -13.81 -9.60 5.73
N ASP A 270 -13.19 -10.36 6.63
CA ASP A 270 -13.74 -10.62 7.95
C ASP A 270 -13.47 -9.44 8.92
N GLU A 271 -13.91 -9.59 10.17
CA GLU A 271 -13.74 -8.56 11.20
C GLU A 271 -12.27 -8.31 11.62
N ASN A 272 -11.36 -9.20 11.23
CA ASN A 272 -9.92 -9.18 11.50
C ASN A 272 -9.09 -8.77 10.27
N GLY A 273 -9.73 -8.42 9.15
CA GLY A 273 -9.07 -7.96 7.92
C GLY A 273 -8.52 -9.09 7.05
N TYR A 274 -8.91 -10.34 7.31
CA TYR A 274 -8.56 -11.45 6.42
C TYR A 274 -9.50 -11.47 5.21
N VAL A 275 -8.94 -11.60 4.01
CA VAL A 275 -9.70 -11.60 2.75
C VAL A 275 -10.43 -12.93 2.60
N LEU A 276 -11.76 -12.95 2.73
CA LEU A 276 -12.58 -14.16 2.60
C LEU A 276 -12.89 -14.52 1.15
N GLU A 277 -13.11 -13.53 0.30
CA GLU A 277 -13.46 -13.70 -1.11
C GLU A 277 -12.87 -12.56 -1.94
N GLU A 278 -12.27 -12.88 -3.08
CA GLU A 278 -11.93 -11.91 -4.13
C GLU A 278 -12.71 -12.24 -5.40
N VAL A 279 -13.23 -11.21 -6.06
CA VAL A 279 -13.93 -11.31 -7.34
C VAL A 279 -13.24 -10.45 -8.38
N ALA A 280 -12.90 -11.03 -9.51
CA ALA A 280 -12.26 -10.34 -10.63
C ALA A 280 -13.24 -10.10 -11.78
N TYR A 281 -13.18 -8.89 -12.34
CA TYR A 281 -13.99 -8.42 -13.45
C TYR A 281 -13.11 -7.90 -14.58
N ASP A 282 -13.58 -8.05 -15.82
CA ASP A 282 -12.97 -7.48 -17.01
C ASP A 282 -13.38 -6.01 -17.24
N GLN A 283 -12.95 -5.45 -18.37
CA GLN A 283 -13.24 -4.07 -18.77
C GLN A 283 -14.72 -3.75 -19.01
N ASP A 284 -15.55 -4.75 -19.29
CA ASP A 284 -16.99 -4.61 -19.47
C ASP A 284 -17.74 -4.74 -18.14
N ASN A 285 -16.98 -4.85 -17.03
CA ASN A 285 -17.47 -5.08 -15.68
C ASN A 285 -18.27 -6.40 -15.59
N GLU A 286 -17.89 -7.38 -16.42
CA GLU A 286 -18.33 -8.77 -16.35
C GLU A 286 -17.28 -9.60 -15.62
N TYR A 287 -17.64 -10.80 -15.15
CA TYR A 287 -16.67 -11.71 -14.52
C TYR A 287 -15.59 -12.08 -15.53
N VAL A 288 -14.33 -12.10 -15.09
CA VAL A 288 -13.22 -12.54 -15.96
C VAL A 288 -13.45 -13.97 -16.47
N GLY A 289 -13.06 -14.21 -17.72
CA GLY A 289 -13.18 -15.49 -18.39
C GLY A 289 -11.86 -16.05 -18.90
N GLY A 290 -11.94 -17.05 -19.78
CA GLY A 290 -10.77 -17.65 -20.43
C GLY A 290 -9.87 -18.41 -19.45
N LYS A 291 -8.61 -17.96 -19.33
CA LYS A 291 -7.57 -18.57 -18.48
C LYS A 291 -7.58 -18.06 -17.03
N GLN A 292 -8.57 -17.26 -16.66
CA GLN A 292 -8.67 -16.64 -15.34
C GLN A 292 -9.70 -17.33 -14.46
N VAL A 293 -9.54 -17.15 -13.14
CA VAL A 293 -10.52 -17.58 -12.14
C VAL A 293 -11.34 -16.35 -11.73
N PRO A 294 -12.68 -16.37 -11.88
CA PRO A 294 -13.51 -15.20 -11.59
C PRO A 294 -13.70 -14.93 -10.10
N VAL A 295 -13.71 -15.98 -9.27
CA VAL A 295 -13.91 -15.86 -7.82
C VAL A 295 -12.91 -16.75 -7.10
N THR A 296 -12.23 -16.20 -6.09
CA THR A 296 -11.36 -16.96 -5.19
C THR A 296 -11.89 -16.84 -3.77
N GLN A 297 -11.96 -17.96 -3.04
CA GLN A 297 -12.38 -17.97 -1.64
C GLN A 297 -11.27 -18.52 -0.74
N ASN A 298 -11.06 -17.87 0.39
CA ASN A 298 -9.97 -18.17 1.31
C ASN A 298 -10.50 -18.60 2.69
N THR A 299 -9.81 -19.55 3.30
CA THR A 299 -10.04 -19.99 4.68
C THR A 299 -8.79 -19.75 5.50
N TYR A 300 -8.96 -19.29 6.74
CA TYR A 300 -7.87 -19.06 7.70
C TYR A 300 -8.07 -19.88 8.96
N ASP A 301 -6.97 -20.26 9.62
CA ASP A 301 -7.01 -20.84 10.97
C ASP A 301 -7.12 -19.76 12.06
N GLY A 302 -7.26 -20.20 13.32
CA GLY A 302 -7.34 -19.31 14.49
C GLY A 302 -6.05 -18.53 14.78
N HIS A 303 -4.94 -18.86 14.11
CA HIS A 303 -3.68 -18.12 14.19
C HIS A 303 -3.57 -17.04 13.11
N GLY A 304 -4.55 -16.95 12.20
CA GLY A 304 -4.51 -16.04 11.06
C GLY A 304 -3.64 -16.51 9.90
N ALA A 305 -3.31 -17.81 9.83
CA ALA A 305 -2.65 -18.41 8.68
C ALA A 305 -3.68 -18.86 7.65
N LEU A 306 -3.43 -18.57 6.38
CA LEU A 306 -4.24 -19.02 5.24
C LEU A 306 -4.12 -20.54 5.11
N THR A 307 -5.19 -21.29 5.28
CA THR A 307 -5.18 -22.77 5.23
C THR A 307 -5.73 -23.32 3.93
N GLU A 308 -6.59 -22.59 3.24
CA GLU A 308 -7.21 -23.06 2.00
C GLU A 308 -7.51 -21.88 1.05
N VAL A 309 -7.29 -22.10 -0.25
CA VAL A 309 -7.72 -21.23 -1.34
C VAL A 309 -8.52 -22.07 -2.33
N LYS A 310 -9.71 -21.60 -2.72
CA LYS A 310 -10.61 -22.27 -3.66
C LYS A 310 -10.87 -21.42 -4.90
N SER A 311 -10.69 -22.02 -6.07
CA SER A 311 -11.07 -21.45 -7.37
C SER A 311 -12.54 -21.70 -7.65
N MET A 312 -13.31 -20.64 -7.85
CA MET A 312 -14.76 -20.70 -8.02
C MET A 312 -15.18 -20.04 -9.34
N ASP A 313 -16.27 -20.54 -9.92
CA ASP A 313 -16.98 -19.85 -11.00
C ASP A 313 -17.80 -18.65 -10.47
N LYS A 314 -18.45 -17.94 -11.39
CA LYS A 314 -19.32 -16.78 -11.08
C LYS A 314 -20.51 -17.13 -10.16
N ASP A 315 -20.95 -18.39 -10.17
CA ASP A 315 -22.04 -18.91 -9.34
C ASP A 315 -21.53 -19.44 -7.99
N ARG A 316 -20.23 -19.28 -7.69
CA ARG A 316 -19.54 -19.79 -6.49
C ARG A 316 -19.54 -21.31 -6.40
N LYS A 317 -19.46 -21.98 -7.55
CA LYS A 317 -19.21 -23.42 -7.62
C LYS A 317 -17.73 -23.66 -7.88
N LEU A 318 -17.18 -24.69 -7.23
CA LEU A 318 -15.79 -25.06 -7.36
C LEU A 318 -15.44 -25.45 -8.80
N ILE A 319 -14.37 -24.88 -9.33
CA ILE A 319 -13.85 -25.17 -10.67
C ILE A 319 -12.36 -25.47 -10.63
N ASN A 320 -11.88 -26.23 -11.61
CA ASN A 320 -10.45 -26.28 -11.90
C ASN A 320 -10.06 -24.94 -12.53
N ASN A 321 -9.04 -24.29 -11.99
CA ASN A 321 -8.46 -23.12 -12.62
C ASN A 321 -8.13 -23.45 -14.10
N PRO A 322 -8.67 -22.70 -15.07
CA PRO A 322 -8.49 -23.01 -16.47
C PRO A 322 -7.03 -23.00 -16.96
N GLU A 323 -6.13 -22.33 -16.25
CA GLU A 323 -4.71 -22.25 -16.61
C GLU A 323 -3.89 -23.46 -16.16
N ASP A 324 -4.07 -23.90 -14.91
CA ASP A 324 -3.20 -24.91 -14.28
C ASP A 324 -3.95 -26.13 -13.72
N GLY A 325 -5.28 -26.16 -13.83
CA GLY A 325 -6.12 -27.25 -13.35
C GLY A 325 -6.39 -27.24 -11.84
N VAL A 326 -5.83 -26.30 -11.07
CA VAL A 326 -5.94 -26.28 -9.61
C VAL A 326 -7.27 -25.67 -9.16
N ALA A 327 -8.06 -26.43 -8.42
CA ALA A 327 -9.29 -25.94 -7.80
C ALA A 327 -9.10 -25.59 -6.32
N ILE A 328 -8.25 -26.34 -5.62
CA ILE A 328 -8.03 -26.20 -4.18
C ILE A 328 -6.53 -26.17 -3.91
N THR A 329 -6.07 -25.15 -3.20
CA THR A 329 -4.74 -25.14 -2.58
C THR A 329 -4.89 -25.20 -1.08
N GLU A 330 -4.29 -26.21 -0.43
CA GLU A 330 -4.25 -26.35 1.02
C GLU A 330 -2.84 -26.07 1.54
N TYR A 331 -2.76 -25.36 2.67
CA TYR A 331 -1.52 -25.07 3.36
C TYR A 331 -1.51 -25.70 4.74
N LYS A 332 -0.42 -26.37 5.08
CA LYS A 332 -0.20 -26.92 6.42
C LYS A 332 0.92 -26.18 7.12
N TYR A 333 0.82 -26.13 8.44
CA TYR A 333 1.73 -25.40 9.30
C TYR A 333 2.18 -26.27 10.47
N ASP A 334 3.40 -26.03 10.95
CA ASP A 334 3.83 -26.53 12.25
C ASP A 334 3.22 -25.70 13.40
N GLU A 335 3.41 -26.13 14.64
CA GLU A 335 2.90 -25.42 15.84
C GLU A 335 3.47 -23.99 15.96
N SER A 336 4.68 -23.76 15.44
CA SER A 336 5.32 -22.44 15.44
C SER A 336 4.78 -21.52 14.34
N GLY A 337 3.96 -22.03 13.43
CA GLY A 337 3.37 -21.29 12.32
C GLY A 337 4.18 -21.30 11.04
N ASN A 338 5.25 -22.08 10.91
CA ASN A 338 5.96 -22.22 9.64
C ASN A 338 5.15 -23.08 8.68
N ARG A 339 5.08 -22.68 7.41
CA ARG A 339 4.42 -23.49 6.38
C ARG A 339 5.25 -24.74 6.08
N THR A 340 4.68 -25.92 6.29
CA THR A 340 5.35 -27.23 6.10
C THR A 340 4.99 -27.87 4.77
N GLU A 341 3.77 -27.65 4.27
CA GLU A 341 3.30 -28.23 3.01
C GLU A 341 2.43 -27.23 2.22
N THR A 342 2.42 -27.38 0.90
CA THR A 342 1.45 -26.78 -0.01
C THR A 342 0.93 -27.89 -0.90
N LEU A 343 -0.35 -28.21 -0.78
CA LEU A 343 -1.01 -29.27 -1.54
C LEU A 343 -1.95 -28.64 -2.55
N LYS A 344 -1.90 -29.12 -3.79
CA LYS A 344 -2.74 -28.62 -4.88
C LYS A 344 -3.61 -29.76 -5.39
N PHE A 345 -4.90 -29.48 -5.53
CA PHE A 345 -5.88 -30.45 -5.99
C PHE A 345 -6.77 -29.86 -7.07
N ASP A 346 -7.30 -30.73 -7.92
CA ASP A 346 -8.44 -30.42 -8.76
C ASP A 346 -9.74 -30.39 -7.92
N LYS A 347 -10.86 -30.10 -8.58
CA LYS A 347 -12.19 -29.94 -7.95
C LYS A 347 -12.72 -31.23 -7.33
N ASP A 348 -12.18 -32.37 -7.74
CA ASP A 348 -12.55 -33.70 -7.27
C ASP A 348 -11.58 -34.19 -6.16
N LYS A 349 -10.72 -33.29 -5.64
CA LYS A 349 -9.66 -33.55 -4.65
C LYS A 349 -8.59 -34.54 -5.13
N VAL A 350 -8.33 -34.60 -6.43
CA VAL A 350 -7.20 -35.36 -6.99
C VAL A 350 -5.96 -34.45 -7.05
N PRO A 351 -4.78 -34.90 -6.56
CA PRO A 351 -3.57 -34.08 -6.60
C PRO A 351 -3.19 -33.63 -8.02
N VAL A 352 -2.90 -32.35 -8.18
CA VAL A 352 -2.38 -31.74 -9.41
C VAL A 352 -0.88 -31.52 -9.25
N LYS A 353 -0.10 -31.85 -10.28
CA LYS A 353 1.38 -31.76 -10.26
C LYS A 353 1.89 -30.36 -10.55
#